data_AF-A0A078BDT2-F1
#
_entry.id   AF-A0A078BDT2-F1
#
_cell.length_a   1.000
_cell.length_b   1.000
_cell.length_c   1.000
_cell.angle_alpha   90.00
_cell.angle_beta   90.00
_cell.angle_gamma   90.00
#
_symmetry.space_group_name_H-M   'P 1'
#
loop_
_entity.id
_entity.type
_entity.pdbx_description
1 polymer ?
#
loop_
_entity_poly.entity_id
_entity_poly.type
_entity_poly.pdbx_seq_one_letter_code
_entity_poly.pdbx_strand_id
1 'polypeptide(L)'
;MSSQLLGILGLDHTLKILCDIITRIPNIPVLIFANKMDLGGNMTPSEIIEKLDINPQMKRFQWMIQECSAVQYQGVNEGLIWLTNKIVKNSKQK
;
A
#
# COMPACT_ATOMS: atom_id res chain seq x y z
N MET A 1 -19.47 17.06 -11.35
CA MET A 1 -18.35 17.80 -10.72
C MET A 1 -18.10 17.45 -9.25
N SER A 2 -19.00 16.80 -8.51
CA SER A 2 -18.94 16.79 -7.03
C SER A 2 -18.46 15.50 -6.34
N SER A 3 -18.45 14.33 -6.99
CA SER A 3 -18.03 13.06 -6.34
C SER A 3 -16.55 12.71 -6.54
N GLN A 4 -16.00 12.94 -7.74
CA GLN A 4 -14.59 12.68 -8.04
C GLN A 4 -13.64 13.63 -7.29
N LEU A 5 -14.00 14.92 -7.15
CA LEU A 5 -13.12 15.90 -6.49
C LEU A 5 -13.02 15.67 -4.96
N LEU A 6 -14.11 15.24 -4.32
CA LEU A 6 -14.13 14.93 -2.88
C LEU A 6 -13.30 13.67 -2.56
N GLY A 7 -13.32 12.68 -3.47
CA GLY A 7 -12.47 11.49 -3.36
C GLY A 7 -10.98 11.80 -3.50
N ILE A 8 -10.60 12.78 -4.33
CA ILE A 8 -9.20 13.16 -4.56
C ILE A 8 -8.62 13.93 -3.35
N LEU A 9 -9.35 14.91 -2.80
CA LEU A 9 -8.90 15.68 -1.63
C LEU A 9 -8.74 14.83 -0.35
N GLY A 10 -9.60 13.83 -0.15
CA GLY A 10 -9.47 12.88 0.97
C GLY A 10 -8.31 11.90 0.80
N LEU A 11 -7.87 11.68 -0.44
CA LEU A 11 -6.82 10.73 -0.75
C LEU A 11 -5.44 11.26 -0.39
N ASP A 12 -5.13 12.52 -0.71
CA ASP A 12 -3.80 13.08 -0.46
C ASP A 12 -3.44 13.07 1.03
N HIS A 13 -4.42 13.37 1.91
CA HIS A 13 -4.23 13.27 3.35
C HIS A 13 -4.02 11.82 3.80
N THR A 14 -4.79 10.88 3.23
CA THR A 14 -4.66 9.45 3.53
C THR A 14 -3.30 8.90 3.09
N LEU A 15 -2.82 9.27 1.90
CA LEU A 15 -1.51 8.90 1.39
C LEU A 15 -0.39 9.47 2.26
N LYS A 16 -0.54 10.72 2.72
CA LYS A 16 0.42 11.32 3.65
C LYS A 16 0.50 10.58 4.98
N ILE A 17 -0.64 10.16 5.54
CA ILE A 17 -0.67 9.31 6.75
C ILE A 17 0.05 7.98 6.49
N LEU A 18 -0.16 7.36 5.31
CA LEU A 18 0.53 6.11 4.97
C LEU A 18 2.05 6.29 4.92
N CYS A 19 2.56 7.35 4.29
CA CYS A 19 3.99 7.68 4.30
C CYS A 19 4.52 7.89 5.74
N ASP A 20 3.78 8.61 6.58
CA ASP A 20 4.14 8.83 7.98
C ASP A 20 4.19 7.53 8.78
N ILE A 21 3.25 6.60 8.56
CA ILE A 21 3.26 5.28 9.20
C ILE A 21 4.49 4.50 8.76
N ILE A 22 4.72 4.34 7.45
CA ILE A 22 5.85 3.54 6.93
C ILE A 22 7.19 4.06 7.46
N THR A 23 7.34 5.38 7.55
CA THR A 23 8.58 6.02 8.02
C THR A 23 8.82 5.87 9.53
N ARG A 24 7.76 5.81 10.35
CA ARG A 24 7.84 5.69 11.81
C ARG A 24 8.11 4.27 12.30
N ILE A 25 7.84 3.24 11.50
CA ILE A 25 8.06 1.83 11.84
C ILE A 25 9.03 1.13 10.87
N PRO A 26 10.30 1.55 10.82
CA PRO A 26 11.23 1.21 9.75
C PRO A 26 11.59 -0.28 9.63
N ASN A 27 11.42 -1.04 10.72
CA ASN A 27 11.80 -2.46 10.81
C ASN A 27 10.59 -3.41 10.77
N ILE A 28 9.39 -2.89 10.54
CA ILE A 28 8.16 -3.67 10.48
C ILE A 28 7.71 -3.73 9.02
N PRO A 29 7.55 -4.93 8.43
CA PRO A 29 7.01 -5.05 7.08
C PRO A 29 5.59 -4.49 6.99
N VAL A 30 5.32 -3.62 6.02
CA VAL A 30 3.99 -3.01 5.81
C VAL A 30 3.41 -3.47 4.48
N LEU A 31 2.24 -4.10 4.52
CA LEU A 31 1.47 -4.46 3.34
C LEU A 31 0.26 -3.52 3.20
N ILE A 32 0.11 -2.89 2.03
CA ILE A 32 -1.01 -2.03 1.70
C ILE A 32 -1.80 -2.71 0.57
N PHE A 33 -3.10 -2.92 0.77
CA PHE A 33 -3.97 -3.38 -0.32
C PHE A 33 -4.58 -2.19 -1.06
N ALA A 34 -4.25 -2.06 -2.34
CA ALA A 34 -5.03 -1.26 -3.29
C ALA A 34 -6.29 -2.05 -3.63
N ASN A 35 -7.27 -1.99 -2.73
CA ASN A 35 -8.49 -2.80 -2.80
C ASN A 35 -9.54 -2.18 -3.74
N LYS A 36 -10.52 -3.00 -4.13
CA LYS A 36 -11.64 -2.70 -5.03
C LYS A 36 -11.22 -2.59 -6.50
N MET A 37 -10.23 -3.37 -6.93
CA MET A 37 -9.79 -3.42 -8.33
C MET A 37 -10.87 -3.96 -9.30
N ASP A 38 -11.95 -4.53 -8.76
CA ASP A 38 -13.14 -4.96 -9.50
C ASP A 38 -14.04 -3.81 -9.99
N LEU A 39 -13.89 -2.60 -9.43
CA LEU A 39 -14.68 -1.43 -9.83
C LEU A 39 -14.00 -0.69 -11.01
N GLY A 40 -14.71 0.21 -11.68
CA GLY A 40 -14.10 1.13 -12.64
C GLY A 40 -13.61 2.42 -11.97
N GLY A 41 -12.52 3.01 -12.48
CA GLY A 41 -12.02 4.32 -12.02
C GLY A 41 -11.22 4.29 -10.71
N ASN A 42 -10.67 3.13 -10.37
CA ASN A 42 -9.72 2.87 -9.29
C ASN A 42 -8.31 3.35 -9.66
N MET A 43 -7.53 3.66 -8.63
CA MET A 43 -6.12 3.98 -8.80
C MET A 43 -5.28 2.72 -8.74
N THR A 44 -4.41 2.58 -9.72
CA THR A 44 -3.38 1.56 -9.80
C THR A 44 -2.32 1.80 -8.72
N PRO A 45 -1.56 0.77 -8.30
CA PRO A 45 -0.42 0.93 -7.41
C PRO A 45 0.60 1.94 -7.94
N SER A 46 0.81 2.00 -9.27
CA SER A 46 1.70 2.97 -9.89
C SER A 46 1.25 4.41 -9.64
N GLU A 47 -0.04 4.70 -9.80
CA GLU A 47 -0.60 6.03 -9.50
C GLU A 47 -0.57 6.35 -8.00
N ILE A 48 -0.78 5.35 -7.14
CA ILE A 48 -0.65 5.51 -5.69
C ILE A 48 0.80 5.81 -5.32
N ILE A 49 1.77 5.11 -5.93
CA ILE A 49 3.20 5.32 -5.73
C ILE A 49 3.60 6.72 -6.18
N GLU A 50 3.14 7.17 -7.35
CA GLU A 50 3.42 8.52 -7.84
C GLU A 50 2.90 9.58 -6.87
N LYS A 51 1.67 9.41 -6.35
CA LYS A 51 1.06 10.35 -5.41
C LYS A 51 1.62 10.29 -3.99
N LEU A 52 2.16 9.16 -3.56
CA LEU A 52 2.84 9.03 -2.27
C LEU A 52 4.14 9.84 -2.23
N ASP A 53 4.61 10.37 -3.36
CA ASP A 53 5.89 11.06 -3.53
C ASP A 53 7.01 10.29 -2.82
N ILE A 54 7.20 9.04 -3.28
CA ILE A 54 8.11 8.09 -2.65
C ILE A 54 9.53 8.61 -2.73
N ASN A 55 9.89 9.39 -1.71
CA ASN A 55 11.21 9.92 -1.50
C ASN A 55 12.21 8.74 -1.48
N PRO A 56 13.44 8.91 -2.00
CA PRO A 56 14.53 7.93 -1.86
C PRO A 56 14.62 7.25 -0.48
N GLN A 57 14.25 7.95 0.60
CA GLN A 57 14.19 7.40 1.95
C GLN A 57 13.21 6.23 2.14
N MET A 58 12.10 6.17 1.40
CA MET A 58 11.12 5.08 1.48
C MET A 58 11.66 3.75 0.98
N LYS A 59 12.73 3.76 0.15
CA LYS A 59 13.39 2.54 -0.35
C LYS A 59 14.06 1.73 0.75
N ARG A 60 14.36 2.34 1.90
CA ARG A 60 14.99 1.65 3.04
C ARG A 60 14.00 0.83 3.88
N PHE A 61 12.70 1.07 3.73
CA PHE A 61 11.66 0.40 4.51
C PHE A 61 11.10 -0.81 3.75
N GLN A 62 10.67 -1.83 4.49
CA GLN A 62 10.05 -3.02 3.91
C GLN A 62 8.55 -2.77 3.75
N TRP A 63 8.12 -2.35 2.56
CA TRP A 63 6.70 -2.17 2.28
C TRP A 63 6.32 -2.64 0.86
N MET A 64 5.04 -2.90 0.63
CA MET A 64 4.49 -3.27 -0.67
C MET A 64 3.05 -2.78 -0.80
N ILE A 65 2.67 -2.33 -2.00
CA ILE A 65 1.26 -2.15 -2.38
C ILE A 65 0.86 -3.32 -3.28
N GLN A 66 -0.22 -4.00 -2.93
CA GLN A 66 -0.79 -5.12 -3.67
C GLN A 66 -2.17 -4.76 -4.19
N GLU A 67 -2.38 -4.87 -5.49
CA GLU A 67 -3.71 -4.82 -6.09
C GLU A 67 -4.57 -5.95 -5.55
N CYS A 68 -5.82 -5.64 -5.21
CA CYS A 68 -6.71 -6.61 -4.60
C CYS A 68 -8.16 -6.34 -4.96
N SER A 69 -8.91 -7.43 -5.15
CA SER A 69 -10.36 -7.41 -5.00
C SER A 69 -10.74 -8.42 -3.92
N ALA A 70 -11.10 -7.92 -2.74
CA ALA A 70 -11.51 -8.77 -1.63
C ALA A 70 -12.76 -9.60 -1.96
N VAL A 71 -13.68 -9.06 -2.76
CA VAL A 71 -14.93 -9.74 -3.15
C VAL A 71 -14.72 -10.80 -4.23
N GLN A 72 -13.69 -10.63 -5.08
CA GLN A 72 -13.29 -11.63 -6.08
C GLN A 72 -12.17 -12.56 -5.57
N TYR A 73 -11.69 -12.36 -4.34
CA TYR A 73 -10.56 -13.08 -3.74
C TYR A 73 -9.24 -12.98 -4.54
N GLN A 74 -9.05 -11.89 -5.29
CA GLN A 74 -7.86 -11.66 -6.11
C GLN A 74 -6.83 -10.82 -5.37
N GLY A 75 -5.54 -11.17 -5.47
CA GLY A 75 -4.42 -10.38 -4.94
C GLY A 75 -4.22 -10.47 -3.43
N VAL A 76 -5.21 -10.97 -2.67
CA VAL A 76 -5.13 -11.10 -1.21
C VAL A 76 -4.03 -12.09 -0.81
N ASN A 77 -4.02 -13.27 -1.44
CA ASN A 77 -3.07 -14.33 -1.10
C ASN A 77 -1.64 -13.90 -1.44
N GLU A 78 -1.43 -13.25 -2.57
CA GLU A 78 -0.14 -12.74 -3.03
C GLU A 78 0.44 -11.74 -2.03
N GLY A 79 -0.39 -10.81 -1.56
CA GLY A 79 -0.02 -9.85 -0.52
C GLY A 79 0.38 -10.54 0.79
N LEU A 80 -0.44 -11.49 1.26
CA LEU A 80 -0.19 -12.22 2.50
C LEU A 80 1.04 -13.12 2.43
N ILE A 81 1.30 -13.76 1.28
CA ILE A 81 2.51 -14.56 1.03
C ILE A 81 3.74 -13.66 1.14
N TRP A 82 3.73 -12.49 0.51
CA TRP A 82 4.83 -11.53 0.64
C TRP A 82 5.07 -11.14 2.09
N LEU A 83 4.00 -10.77 2.81
CA LEU A 83 4.10 -10.33 4.21
C LEU A 83 4.66 -11.43 5.11
N THR A 84 4.13 -12.66 4.97
CA THR A 84 4.59 -13.84 5.72
C THR A 84 6.06 -14.11 5.45
N ASN A 85 6.49 -14.04 4.19
CA ASN A 85 7.89 -14.22 3.81
C ASN A 85 8.81 -13.16 4.45
N LYS A 86 8.35 -11.91 4.60
CA LYS A 86 9.14 -10.86 5.29
C LYS A 86 9.23 -11.11 6.79
N ILE A 87 8.11 -11.47 7.43
CA ILE A 87 8.06 -11.75 8.87
C ILE A 87 8.97 -12.95 9.21
N VAL A 88 8.86 -14.06 8.48
CA VAL A 88 9.67 -15.27 8.73
C VAL A 88 11.17 -15.00 8.56
N LYS A 89 11.56 -14.18 7.57
CA LYS A 89 12.97 -13.79 7.39
C LYS A 89 13.48 -12.98 8.58
N ASN A 90 12.68 -12.04 9.09
CA ASN A 90 13.07 -11.21 10.22
C ASN A 90 13.17 -12.02 11.53
N SER A 91 12.36 -13.08 11.71
CA SER A 91 12.47 -13.99 12.86
C SER A 91 13.74 -14.85 12.88
N LYS A 92 14.37 -15.09 11.72
CA LYS A 92 15.61 -15.88 11.61
C LYS A 92 16.90 -15.07 11.76
N GLN A 93 16.78 -13.74 11.83
CA GLN A 93 17.92 -12.81 11.97
C GLN A 93 18.10 -12.28 13.41
N LYS A 94 17.24 -12.72 14.34
CA LYS A 94 17.40 -12.51 15.78
C LYS A 94 18.10 -13.71 16.41
#